data_AF-A0A354U6G2-F1
#
_entry.id   AF-A0A354U6G2-F1
#
_cell.length_a   1.000
_cell.length_b   1.000
_cell.length_c   1.000
_cell.angle_alpha   90.00
_cell.angle_beta   90.00
_cell.angle_gamma   90.00
#
_symmetry.space_group_name_H-M   'P 1'
#
loop_
_entity.id
_entity.type
_entity.pdbx_description
1 polymer ?
#
loop_
_entity_poly.entity_id
_entity_poly.type
_entity_poly.pdbx_seq_one_letter_code
_entity_poly.pdbx_strand_id
1 'polypeptide(L)'
;ALASLLLNVCMIAALALGAAGFCRGSEVEFLRMLGIAVLISGALELVVLGGLLKKFGMIPEFSRGTLFNFSAISEIVKLALPGLVGMSALQISVLCDRTIAMSIDNNAAAALTYSDRLIYLPIGIFAVAFGTVSLSVMSEAAAAKKLKSMLMMLFSSMRQLLFITIPLAVYMLFFGRNLLDILFCRGAFDETALNASAYALFWYAFGIPAYAATKVTVSGFYSRKQMKTPVYVSIVCIVLNVILSISLMYPMRQGGIALATTVTAYLNNFILLYILRRDLGRMPLRSTAHLFVRTAAVSVIAGFAAWFAYRGLCGIALLEQIPKHGGAWFLASCVFGGVFALLAFLFRIREATAVVHTLKRKFLKRS
;
A
#
# COMPACT_ATOMS: atom_id res chain seq x y z
N ALA A 1 16.40 -1.46 -5.08
CA ALA A 1 15.73 -1.46 -6.40
C ALA A 1 16.20 -2.65 -7.24
N LEU A 2 17.49 -2.75 -7.60
CA LEU A 2 18.05 -3.89 -8.34
C LEU A 2 17.80 -5.25 -7.66
N ALA A 3 18.02 -5.33 -6.35
CA ALA A 3 17.78 -6.57 -5.59
C ALA A 3 16.31 -7.04 -5.70
N SER A 4 15.36 -6.15 -5.40
CA SER A 4 13.93 -6.40 -5.53
C SER A 4 13.51 -6.81 -6.95
N LEU A 5 14.22 -6.33 -7.98
CA LEU A 5 13.94 -6.70 -9.37
C LEU A 5 14.40 -8.14 -9.66
N LEU A 6 15.58 -8.55 -9.18
CA LEU A 6 16.08 -9.92 -9.35
C LEU A 6 15.13 -10.93 -8.71
N LEU A 7 14.67 -10.67 -7.48
CA LEU A 7 13.70 -11.54 -6.81
C LEU A 7 12.42 -11.70 -7.62
N ASN A 8 11.88 -10.60 -8.13
CA ASN A 8 10.67 -10.65 -8.94
C ASN A 8 10.90 -11.43 -10.25
N VAL A 9 12.02 -11.21 -10.93
CA VAL A 9 12.35 -11.91 -12.18
C VAL A 9 12.51 -13.42 -11.94
N CYS A 10 13.27 -13.81 -10.92
CA CYS A 10 13.44 -15.22 -10.56
C CYS A 10 12.12 -15.90 -10.19
N MET A 11 11.27 -15.23 -9.41
CA MET A 11 9.95 -15.75 -9.03
C MET A 11 9.01 -15.88 -10.23
N ILE A 12 8.95 -14.87 -11.10
CA ILE A 12 8.12 -14.91 -12.31
C ILE A 12 8.61 -16.01 -13.26
N ALA A 13 9.93 -16.15 -13.44
CA ALA A 13 10.50 -17.21 -14.25
C ALA A 13 10.15 -18.59 -13.68
N ALA A 14 10.23 -18.77 -12.35
CA ALA A 14 9.86 -20.02 -11.71
C ALA A 14 8.38 -20.36 -11.89
N LEU A 15 7.50 -19.37 -11.73
CA LEU A 15 6.07 -19.52 -11.98
C LEU A 15 5.78 -19.86 -13.45
N ALA A 16 6.45 -19.20 -14.39
CA ALA A 16 6.29 -19.44 -15.82
C ALA A 16 6.76 -20.84 -16.23
N LEU A 17 7.88 -21.30 -15.68
CA LEU A 17 8.39 -22.65 -15.90
C LEU A 17 7.44 -23.71 -15.31
N GLY A 18 6.92 -23.49 -14.10
CA GLY A 18 5.91 -24.36 -13.52
C GLY A 18 4.64 -24.41 -14.36
N ALA A 19 4.16 -23.26 -14.86
CA ALA A 19 2.99 -23.18 -15.74
C ALA A 19 3.23 -23.83 -17.12
N ALA A 20 4.46 -23.78 -17.65
CA ALA A 20 4.86 -24.47 -18.87
C ALA A 20 4.96 -26.00 -18.71
N GLY A 21 4.66 -26.53 -17.53
CA GLY A 21 4.59 -27.97 -17.26
C GLY A 21 5.93 -28.61 -16.89
N PHE A 22 6.98 -27.82 -16.63
CA PHE A 22 8.26 -28.35 -16.12
C PHE A 22 8.14 -28.93 -14.70
N CYS A 23 7.08 -28.56 -13.97
CA CYS A 23 6.72 -29.15 -12.68
C CYS A 23 5.27 -29.64 -12.72
N ARG A 24 5.04 -30.80 -13.35
CA ARG A 24 3.77 -31.54 -13.28
C ARG A 24 3.62 -32.42 -12.02
N GLY A 25 4.59 -32.39 -11.11
CA GLY A 25 4.51 -33.13 -9.85
C GLY A 25 3.59 -32.49 -8.82
N SER A 26 3.49 -33.14 -7.65
CA SER A 26 2.66 -32.70 -6.52
C SER A 26 2.90 -31.24 -6.13
N GLU A 27 1.92 -30.61 -5.47
CA GLU A 27 2.01 -29.21 -4.98
C GLU A 27 3.32 -28.91 -4.24
N VAL A 28 3.87 -29.90 -3.55
CA VAL A 28 5.13 -29.82 -2.80
C VAL A 28 6.34 -29.55 -3.69
N GLU A 29 6.41 -30.14 -4.89
CA GLU A 29 7.52 -29.91 -5.82
C GLU A 29 7.51 -28.49 -6.37
N PHE A 30 6.32 -27.98 -6.68
CA PHE A 30 6.14 -26.60 -7.12
C PHE A 30 6.55 -25.61 -6.02
N LEU A 31 6.15 -25.86 -4.76
CA LEU A 31 6.60 -25.06 -3.62
C LEU A 31 8.11 -25.12 -3.42
N ARG A 32 8.73 -26.29 -3.61
CA ARG A 32 10.19 -26.45 -3.54
C ARG A 32 10.91 -25.67 -4.64
N MET A 33 10.38 -25.68 -5.86
CA MET A 33 10.91 -24.88 -6.97
C MET A 33 10.88 -23.39 -6.66
N LEU A 34 9.76 -22.88 -6.12
CA LEU A 34 9.67 -21.49 -5.68
C LEU A 34 10.70 -21.18 -4.58
N GLY A 35 10.88 -22.10 -3.62
CA GLY A 35 11.95 -21.97 -2.60
C GLY A 35 13.36 -21.87 -3.20
N ILE A 36 13.66 -22.72 -4.19
CA ILE A 36 14.95 -22.68 -4.91
C ILE A 36 15.11 -21.37 -5.69
N ALA A 37 14.05 -20.88 -6.33
CA ALA A 37 14.08 -19.61 -7.06
C ALA A 37 14.41 -18.42 -6.15
N VAL A 38 13.88 -18.41 -4.91
CA VAL A 38 14.23 -17.40 -3.90
C VAL A 38 15.71 -17.49 -3.52
N LEU A 39 16.27 -18.68 -3.35
CA LEU A 39 17.69 -18.87 -3.05
C LEU A 39 18.59 -18.40 -4.21
N ILE A 40 18.21 -18.74 -5.45
CA ILE A 40 18.92 -18.29 -6.66
C ILE A 40 18.89 -16.76 -6.75
N SER A 41 17.75 -16.14 -6.46
CA SER A 41 17.68 -14.67 -6.40
C SER A 41 18.66 -14.12 -5.37
N GLY A 42 18.66 -14.65 -4.15
CA GLY A 42 19.58 -14.20 -3.09
C GLY A 42 21.05 -14.29 -3.52
N ALA A 43 21.43 -15.37 -4.22
CA ALA A 43 22.78 -15.51 -4.76
C ALA A 43 23.08 -14.46 -5.86
N LEU A 44 22.16 -14.25 -6.80
CA LEU A 44 22.30 -13.22 -7.84
C LEU A 44 22.38 -11.81 -7.25
N GLU A 45 21.58 -11.53 -6.23
CA GLU A 45 21.59 -10.26 -5.50
C GLU A 45 22.95 -10.00 -4.87
N LEU A 46 23.54 -11.01 -4.21
CA LEU A 46 24.88 -10.92 -3.63
C LEU A 46 25.95 -10.69 -4.69
N VAL A 47 25.87 -11.37 -5.84
CA VAL A 47 26.83 -11.19 -6.94
C VAL A 47 26.76 -9.77 -7.50
N VAL A 48 25.55 -9.25 -7.75
CA VAL A 48 25.37 -7.89 -8.27
C VAL A 48 25.82 -6.84 -7.26
N LEU A 49 25.46 -6.99 -5.99
CA LEU A 49 25.93 -6.11 -4.91
C LEU A 49 27.45 -6.16 -4.77
N GLY A 50 28.05 -7.34 -4.77
CA GLY A 50 29.49 -7.52 -4.70
C GLY A 50 30.21 -6.87 -5.89
N GLY A 51 29.67 -7.02 -7.10
CA GLY A 51 30.20 -6.37 -8.30
C GLY A 51 30.13 -4.84 -8.23
N LEU A 52 29.03 -4.29 -7.71
CA LEU A 52 28.90 -2.84 -7.50
C LEU A 52 29.88 -2.33 -6.44
N LEU A 53 30.00 -3.02 -5.30
CA LEU A 53 30.96 -2.66 -4.26
C LEU A 53 32.39 -2.68 -4.78
N LYS A 54 32.76 -3.69 -5.60
CA LYS A 54 34.06 -3.74 -6.28
C LYS A 54 34.26 -2.57 -7.23
N LYS A 55 33.27 -2.24 -8.05
CA LYS A 55 33.34 -1.13 -9.01
C LYS A 55 33.55 0.23 -8.33
N PHE A 56 32.97 0.43 -7.15
CA PHE A 56 33.11 1.68 -6.39
C PHE A 56 34.23 1.64 -5.35
N GLY A 57 35.06 0.59 -5.30
CA GLY A 57 36.14 0.46 -4.33
C GLY A 57 35.66 0.37 -2.86
N MET A 58 34.40 -0.02 -2.64
CA MET A 58 33.78 -0.10 -1.31
C MET A 58 33.66 -1.56 -0.82
N ILE A 59 34.54 -2.46 -1.26
CA ILE A 59 34.50 -3.85 -0.79
C ILE A 59 34.78 -3.83 0.73
N PRO A 60 33.90 -4.44 1.56
CA PRO A 60 34.15 -4.54 2.98
C PRO A 60 35.48 -5.27 3.23
N GLU A 61 36.38 -4.66 3.98
CA GLU A 61 37.57 -5.34 4.46
C GLU A 61 37.15 -6.36 5.53
N PHE A 62 37.20 -7.65 5.20
CA PHE A 62 36.94 -8.75 6.14
C PHE A 62 38.14 -9.06 7.05
N SER A 63 38.88 -8.02 7.47
CA SER A 63 39.98 -8.19 8.41
C SER A 63 39.41 -8.50 9.81
N ARG A 64 40.09 -9.37 10.58
CA ARG A 64 39.69 -9.65 11.98
C ARG A 64 39.66 -8.35 12.82
N GLY A 65 40.58 -7.40 12.58
CA GLY A 65 40.61 -6.12 13.29
C GLY A 65 39.38 -5.24 13.04
N THR A 66 38.83 -5.27 11.82
CA THR A 66 37.63 -4.51 11.45
C THR A 66 36.35 -5.15 11.99
N LEU A 67 36.27 -6.49 11.97
CA LEU A 67 35.12 -7.25 12.48
C LEU A 67 34.96 -7.20 14.00
N PHE A 68 36.06 -6.98 14.74
CA PHE A 68 36.04 -6.85 16.20
C PHE A 68 36.17 -5.40 16.68
N ASN A 69 36.03 -4.40 15.80
CA ASN A 69 35.96 -3.00 16.21
C ASN A 69 34.59 -2.69 16.84
N PHE A 70 34.45 -3.06 18.12
CA PHE A 70 33.22 -2.89 18.91
C PHE A 70 32.71 -1.44 18.93
N SER A 71 33.60 -0.45 18.82
CA SER A 71 33.22 0.96 18.80
C SER A 71 32.44 1.32 17.52
N ALA A 72 32.99 0.98 16.35
CA ALA A 72 32.36 1.23 15.06
C ALA A 72 31.05 0.43 14.89
N ILE A 73 31.05 -0.84 15.33
CA ILE A 73 29.84 -1.67 15.30
C ILE A 73 28.77 -1.12 16.24
N SER A 74 29.15 -0.66 17.45
CA SER A 74 28.21 -0.05 18.40
C SER A 74 27.55 1.19 17.82
N GLU A 75 28.30 2.03 17.10
CA GLU A 75 27.77 3.22 16.44
C GLU A 75 26.78 2.87 15.32
N ILE A 76 27.13 1.92 14.45
CA ILE A 76 26.25 1.42 13.39
C ILE A 76 24.96 0.85 13.99
N VAL A 77 25.06 0.04 15.04
CA VAL A 77 23.90 -0.54 15.73
C VAL A 77 23.04 0.57 16.35
N LYS A 78 23.64 1.54 17.07
CA LYS A 78 22.89 2.67 17.66
C LYS A 78 22.12 3.49 16.63
N LEU A 79 22.65 3.64 15.43
CA LEU A 79 22.00 4.35 14.31
C LEU A 79 20.94 3.48 13.61
N ALA A 80 21.22 2.19 13.41
CA ALA A 80 20.33 1.29 12.68
C ALA A 80 19.15 0.80 13.54
N LEU A 81 19.36 0.57 14.83
CA LEU A 81 18.38 -0.03 15.75
C LEU A 81 17.02 0.68 15.74
N PRO A 82 16.93 2.03 15.83
CA PRO A 82 15.63 2.71 15.80
C PRO A 82 14.88 2.51 14.48
N GLY A 83 15.61 2.47 13.36
CA GLY A 83 15.05 2.20 12.03
C GLY A 83 14.56 0.76 11.89
N LEU A 84 15.35 -0.20 12.38
CA LEU A 84 14.99 -1.62 12.42
C LEU A 84 13.75 -1.86 13.28
N VAL A 85 13.68 -1.28 14.48
CA VAL A 85 12.51 -1.39 15.36
C VAL A 85 11.26 -0.80 14.68
N GLY A 86 11.39 0.35 14.01
CA GLY A 86 10.30 0.95 13.25
C GLY A 86 9.81 0.07 12.10
N MET A 87 10.71 -0.60 11.38
CA MET A 87 10.37 -1.53 10.30
C MET A 87 9.74 -2.83 10.83
N SER A 88 10.26 -3.36 11.93
CA SER A 88 9.76 -4.57 12.59
C SER A 88 8.36 -4.38 13.14
N ALA A 89 8.03 -3.18 13.63
CA ALA A 89 6.69 -2.88 14.15
C ALA A 89 5.57 -3.20 13.13
N LEU A 90 5.78 -2.87 11.85
CA LEU A 90 4.80 -3.21 10.79
C LEU A 90 4.69 -4.72 10.58
N GLN A 91 5.80 -5.44 10.59
CA GLN A 91 5.79 -6.91 10.44
C GLN A 91 5.11 -7.57 11.65
N ILE A 92 5.37 -7.08 12.86
CA ILE A 92 4.71 -7.55 14.09
C ILE A 92 3.20 -7.35 13.98
N SER A 93 2.73 -6.19 13.52
CA SER A 93 1.29 -5.94 13.34
C SER A 93 0.63 -6.98 12.42
N VAL A 94 1.24 -7.24 11.26
CA VAL A 94 0.70 -8.21 10.29
C VAL A 94 0.74 -9.64 10.84
N LEU A 95 1.79 -9.99 11.59
CA LEU A 95 1.88 -11.28 12.26
C LEU A 95 0.80 -11.43 13.34
N CYS A 96 0.56 -10.39 14.15
CA CYS A 96 -0.51 -10.38 15.14
C CYS A 96 -1.87 -10.59 14.48
N ASP A 97 -2.20 -9.82 13.44
CA ASP A 97 -3.49 -9.95 12.72
C ASP A 97 -3.69 -11.36 12.17
N ARG A 98 -2.64 -11.96 11.58
CA ARG A 98 -2.70 -13.34 11.06
C ARG A 98 -2.88 -14.38 12.16
N THR A 99 -2.15 -14.26 13.27
CA THR A 99 -2.26 -15.20 14.39
C THR A 99 -3.64 -15.14 15.04
N ILE A 100 -4.21 -13.94 15.18
CA ILE A 100 -5.60 -13.78 15.66
C ILE A 100 -6.57 -14.41 14.66
N ALA A 101 -6.39 -14.17 13.36
CA ALA A 101 -7.26 -14.73 12.32
C ALA A 101 -7.23 -16.26 12.25
N MET A 102 -6.08 -16.89 12.46
CA MET A 102 -5.96 -18.36 12.52
C MET A 102 -6.82 -18.98 13.64
N SER A 103 -7.17 -18.19 14.67
CA SER A 103 -8.03 -18.64 15.77
C SER A 103 -9.52 -18.58 15.44
N ILE A 104 -9.91 -17.94 14.31
CA ILE A 104 -11.30 -17.77 13.88
C ILE A 104 -11.74 -18.95 13.00
N ASP A 105 -11.03 -19.17 11.90
CA ASP A 105 -11.22 -20.31 10.99
C ASP A 105 -10.01 -20.44 10.03
N ASN A 106 -9.96 -21.56 9.30
CA ASN A 106 -8.88 -21.88 8.36
C ASN A 106 -8.77 -20.89 7.19
N ASN A 107 -9.87 -20.19 6.85
CA ASN A 107 -9.94 -19.29 5.70
C ASN A 107 -9.66 -17.82 6.10
N ALA A 108 -9.79 -17.45 7.37
CA ALA A 108 -9.68 -16.08 7.85
C ALA A 108 -8.27 -15.51 7.66
N ALA A 109 -7.23 -16.28 7.96
CA ALA A 109 -5.84 -15.84 7.76
C ALA A 109 -5.50 -15.65 6.27
N ALA A 110 -6.01 -16.56 5.42
CA ALA A 110 -5.90 -16.42 3.97
C ALA A 110 -6.68 -15.21 3.47
N ALA A 111 -7.91 -15.00 3.97
CA ALA A 111 -8.78 -13.89 3.62
C ALA A 111 -8.15 -12.53 3.90
N LEU A 112 -7.55 -12.34 5.09
CA LEU A 112 -6.78 -11.14 5.39
C LEU A 112 -5.61 -10.98 4.43
N THR A 113 -4.87 -12.06 4.16
CA THR A 113 -3.68 -12.02 3.29
C THR A 113 -4.02 -11.64 1.84
N TYR A 114 -5.07 -12.20 1.25
CA TYR A 114 -5.50 -11.89 -0.12
C TYR A 114 -6.09 -10.48 -0.23
N SER A 115 -6.88 -10.07 0.77
CA SER A 115 -7.43 -8.72 0.84
C SER A 115 -6.31 -7.68 0.94
N ASP A 116 -5.39 -7.85 1.90
CA ASP A 116 -4.26 -6.94 2.13
C ASP A 116 -3.44 -6.70 0.87
N ARG A 117 -3.13 -7.78 0.12
CA ARG A 117 -2.37 -7.67 -1.15
C ARG A 117 -3.05 -6.70 -2.13
N LEU A 118 -4.38 -6.74 -2.20
CA LEU A 118 -5.15 -5.90 -3.10
C LEU A 118 -5.13 -4.42 -2.69
N ILE A 119 -5.09 -4.14 -1.39
CA ILE A 119 -5.01 -2.77 -0.82
C ILE A 119 -3.59 -2.21 -0.91
N TYR A 120 -2.57 -3.04 -0.70
CA TYR A 120 -1.17 -2.62 -0.80
C TYR A 120 -0.73 -2.33 -2.23
N LEU A 121 -1.41 -2.84 -3.25
CA LEU A 121 -1.11 -2.53 -4.65
C LEU A 121 -1.22 -1.01 -4.95
N PRO A 122 -2.37 -0.34 -4.73
CA PRO A 122 -2.46 1.11 -4.95
C PRO A 122 -1.64 1.92 -3.94
N ILE A 123 -1.56 1.49 -2.68
CA ILE A 123 -0.75 2.19 -1.66
C ILE A 123 0.74 2.12 -2.03
N GLY A 124 1.23 0.96 -2.45
CA GLY A 124 2.60 0.73 -2.85
C GLY A 124 3.00 1.56 -4.07
N ILE A 125 2.11 1.69 -5.05
CA ILE A 125 2.37 2.48 -6.26
C ILE A 125 2.32 3.98 -5.94
N PHE A 126 1.21 4.47 -5.38
CA PHE A 126 0.99 5.90 -5.23
C PHE A 126 1.58 6.45 -3.93
N ALA A 127 1.27 5.86 -2.78
CA ALA A 127 1.69 6.43 -1.50
C ALA A 127 3.20 6.38 -1.29
N VAL A 128 3.88 5.34 -1.76
CA VAL A 128 5.35 5.27 -1.68
C VAL A 128 5.99 6.28 -2.62
N ALA A 129 5.53 6.40 -3.87
CA ALA A 129 6.06 7.38 -4.82
C ALA A 129 5.87 8.82 -4.34
N PHE A 130 4.67 9.15 -3.85
CA PHE A 130 4.43 10.46 -3.26
C PHE A 130 5.23 10.67 -1.98
N GLY A 131 5.40 9.64 -1.14
CA GLY A 131 6.20 9.71 0.09
C GLY A 131 7.68 9.99 -0.17
N THR A 132 8.30 9.34 -1.16
CA THR A 132 9.72 9.53 -1.50
C THR A 132 9.97 10.90 -2.11
N VAL A 133 9.13 11.34 -3.05
CA VAL A 133 9.21 12.68 -3.65
C VAL A 133 8.92 13.78 -2.63
N SER A 134 7.96 13.55 -1.74
CA SER A 134 7.66 14.47 -0.64
C SER A 134 8.84 14.61 0.31
N LEU A 135 9.49 13.50 0.66
CA LEU A 135 10.62 13.48 1.57
C LEU A 135 11.79 14.32 1.04
N SER A 136 12.16 14.20 -0.23
CA SER A 136 13.30 14.94 -0.80
C SER A 136 13.04 16.44 -0.76
N VAL A 137 11.91 16.90 -1.30
CA VAL A 137 11.55 18.33 -1.36
C VAL A 137 11.35 18.92 0.04
N MET A 138 10.74 18.18 0.97
CA MET A 138 10.58 18.63 2.35
C MET A 138 11.90 18.69 3.11
N SER A 139 12.83 17.79 2.84
CA SER A 139 14.15 17.79 3.50
C SER A 139 14.96 19.03 3.13
N GLU A 140 14.91 19.46 1.86
CA GLU A 140 15.52 20.73 1.44
C GLU A 140 14.91 21.94 2.17
N ALA A 141 13.58 22.00 2.25
CA ALA A 141 12.89 23.08 2.94
C ALA A 141 13.13 23.09 4.45
N ALA A 142 13.21 21.90 5.07
CA ALA A 142 13.54 21.73 6.48
C ALA A 142 14.98 22.17 6.77
N ALA A 143 15.94 21.79 5.93
CA ALA A 143 17.35 22.21 6.03
C ALA A 143 17.49 23.74 5.89
N ALA A 144 16.69 24.36 5.00
CA ALA A 144 16.62 25.81 4.85
C ALA A 144 15.82 26.52 5.97
N LYS A 145 15.38 25.80 7.02
CA LYS A 145 14.53 26.30 8.12
C LYS A 145 13.20 26.91 7.67
N LYS A 146 12.73 26.61 6.46
CA LYS A 146 11.46 27.10 5.88
C LYS A 146 10.29 26.19 6.24
N LEU A 147 10.04 26.00 7.53
CA LEU A 147 9.08 25.01 8.05
C LEU A 147 7.62 25.24 7.60
N LYS A 148 7.19 26.50 7.45
CA LYS A 148 5.85 26.82 6.94
C LYS A 148 5.68 26.38 5.49
N SER A 149 6.71 26.56 4.66
CA SER A 149 6.71 26.10 3.27
C SER A 149 6.65 24.58 3.20
N MET A 150 7.48 23.91 4.01
CA MET A 150 7.48 22.46 4.15
C MET A 150 6.10 21.90 4.52
N LEU A 151 5.42 22.52 5.48
CA LEU A 151 4.06 22.13 5.88
C LEU A 151 3.06 22.30 4.73
N MET A 152 3.13 23.40 3.98
CA MET A 152 2.26 23.59 2.81
C MET A 152 2.50 22.54 1.72
N MET A 153 3.76 22.16 1.50
CA MET A 153 4.13 21.07 0.60
C MET A 153 3.57 19.73 1.08
N LEU A 154 3.65 19.43 2.38
CA LEU A 154 3.08 18.21 2.97
C LEU A 154 1.58 18.10 2.72
N PHE A 155 0.85 19.16 3.01
CA PHE A 155 -0.60 19.17 2.79
C PHE A 155 -0.96 19.16 1.30
N SER A 156 -0.12 19.71 0.43
CA SER A 156 -0.30 19.61 -1.02
C SER A 156 -0.13 18.17 -1.52
N SER A 157 0.96 17.50 -1.13
CA SER A 157 1.20 16.09 -1.45
C SER A 157 0.12 15.19 -0.91
N MET A 158 -0.32 15.42 0.33
CA MET A 158 -1.39 14.65 0.96
C MET A 158 -2.71 14.80 0.19
N ARG A 159 -3.07 16.02 -0.22
CA ARG A 159 -4.29 16.25 -1.03
C ARG A 159 -4.22 15.57 -2.39
N GLN A 160 -3.09 15.66 -3.08
CA GLN A 160 -2.88 14.97 -4.37
C GLN A 160 -3.00 13.46 -4.22
N LEU A 161 -2.42 12.91 -3.17
CA LEU A 161 -2.49 11.48 -2.90
C LEU A 161 -3.92 11.04 -2.54
N LEU A 162 -4.61 11.78 -1.66
CA LEU A 162 -6.01 11.52 -1.31
C LEU A 162 -6.94 11.60 -2.52
N PHE A 163 -6.70 12.53 -3.44
CA PHE A 163 -7.48 12.65 -4.68
C PHE A 163 -7.40 11.37 -5.54
N ILE A 164 -6.30 10.61 -5.44
CA ILE A 164 -6.12 9.33 -6.14
C ILE A 164 -6.61 8.15 -5.30
N THR A 165 -6.33 8.14 -3.99
CA THR A 165 -6.60 6.96 -3.15
C THR A 165 -8.05 6.86 -2.70
N ILE A 166 -8.79 7.97 -2.60
CA ILE A 166 -10.23 7.97 -2.30
C ILE A 166 -11.05 7.28 -3.40
N PRO A 167 -10.94 7.63 -4.70
CA PRO A 167 -11.67 6.90 -5.74
C PRO A 167 -11.27 5.43 -5.81
N LEU A 168 -10.00 5.09 -5.56
CA LEU A 168 -9.57 3.69 -5.49
C LEU A 168 -10.21 2.94 -4.30
N ALA A 169 -10.31 3.59 -3.14
CA ALA A 169 -11.01 3.04 -1.99
C ALA A 169 -12.48 2.74 -2.31
N VAL A 170 -13.18 3.72 -2.90
CA VAL A 170 -14.58 3.54 -3.30
C VAL A 170 -14.72 2.48 -4.38
N TYR A 171 -13.83 2.45 -5.36
CA TYR A 171 -13.82 1.40 -6.38
C TYR A 171 -13.71 0.00 -5.76
N MET A 172 -12.82 -0.18 -4.77
CA MET A 172 -12.70 -1.46 -4.04
C MET A 172 -13.95 -1.81 -3.23
N LEU A 173 -14.71 -0.83 -2.74
CA LEU A 173 -16.00 -1.10 -2.07
C LEU A 173 -17.04 -1.68 -3.03
N PHE A 174 -17.10 -1.20 -4.28
CA PHE A 174 -18.08 -1.66 -5.27
C PHE A 174 -17.62 -2.93 -6.02
N PHE A 175 -16.34 -3.01 -6.38
CA PHE A 175 -15.81 -4.03 -7.28
C PHE A 175 -14.72 -4.91 -6.66
N GLY A 176 -14.44 -4.76 -5.36
CA GLY A 176 -13.41 -5.52 -4.66
C GLY A 176 -13.63 -7.04 -4.72
N ARG A 177 -14.88 -7.49 -4.52
CA ARG A 177 -15.23 -8.92 -4.65
C ARG A 177 -14.96 -9.45 -6.06
N ASN A 178 -15.38 -8.72 -7.10
CA ASN A 178 -15.13 -9.10 -8.49
C ASN A 178 -13.63 -9.18 -8.78
N LEU A 179 -12.85 -8.24 -8.25
CA LEU A 179 -11.41 -8.22 -8.44
C LEU A 179 -10.75 -9.42 -7.74
N LEU A 180 -11.19 -9.77 -6.52
CA LEU A 180 -10.75 -11.00 -5.84
C LEU A 180 -11.11 -12.26 -6.61
N ASP A 181 -12.31 -12.34 -7.19
CA ASP A 181 -12.76 -13.49 -7.98
C ASP A 181 -11.89 -13.68 -9.22
N ILE A 182 -11.73 -12.62 -10.02
CA ILE A 182 -10.94 -12.65 -11.27
C ILE A 182 -9.48 -13.06 -11.00
N LEU A 183 -8.90 -12.53 -9.92
CA LEU A 183 -7.48 -12.72 -9.59
C LEU A 183 -7.20 -14.04 -8.86
N PHE A 184 -8.02 -14.40 -7.88
CA PHE A 184 -7.65 -15.43 -6.90
C PHE A 184 -8.56 -16.66 -6.88
N CYS A 185 -9.82 -16.55 -7.32
CA CYS A 185 -10.78 -17.66 -7.20
C CYS A 185 -10.52 -18.76 -8.23
N ARG A 186 -9.59 -19.68 -7.90
CA ARG A 186 -9.17 -20.82 -8.71
C ARG A 186 -8.71 -21.94 -7.77
N GLY A 187 -8.97 -23.19 -8.15
CA GLY A 187 -8.52 -24.37 -7.41
C GLY A 187 -9.02 -24.37 -5.97
N ALA A 188 -8.11 -24.39 -5.00
CA ALA A 188 -8.42 -24.44 -3.56
C ALA A 188 -9.05 -23.14 -3.00
N PHE A 189 -9.01 -22.03 -3.73
CA PHE A 189 -9.69 -20.81 -3.33
C PHE A 189 -11.12 -20.82 -3.89
N ASP A 190 -12.06 -21.25 -3.06
CA ASP A 190 -13.47 -21.42 -3.40
C ASP A 190 -14.32 -20.17 -3.09
N GLU A 191 -15.63 -20.28 -3.30
CA GLU A 191 -16.62 -19.23 -3.03
C GLU A 191 -16.61 -18.80 -1.55
N THR A 192 -16.34 -19.72 -0.62
CA THR A 192 -16.31 -19.43 0.82
C THR A 192 -15.11 -18.55 1.17
N ALA A 193 -13.93 -18.88 0.65
CA ALA A 193 -12.72 -18.08 0.78
C ALA A 193 -12.86 -16.72 0.09
N LEU A 194 -13.54 -16.68 -1.07
CA LEU A 194 -13.84 -15.44 -1.78
C LEU A 194 -14.71 -14.50 -0.96
N ASN A 195 -15.81 -15.00 -0.38
CA ASN A 195 -16.71 -14.19 0.43
C ASN A 195 -16.04 -13.73 1.73
N ALA A 196 -15.25 -14.61 2.37
CA ALA A 196 -14.48 -14.25 3.56
C ALA A 196 -13.47 -13.13 3.27
N SER A 197 -12.79 -13.20 2.12
CA SER A 197 -11.85 -12.18 1.65
C SER A 197 -12.55 -10.88 1.27
N ALA A 198 -13.67 -10.96 0.53
CA ALA A 198 -14.43 -9.77 0.15
C ALA A 198 -14.94 -9.00 1.36
N TYR A 199 -15.34 -9.70 2.42
CA TYR A 199 -15.77 -9.08 3.67
C TYR A 199 -14.63 -8.35 4.40
N ALA A 200 -13.42 -8.94 4.46
CA ALA A 200 -12.25 -8.25 5.01
C ALA A 200 -11.83 -7.05 4.14
N LEU A 201 -11.80 -7.23 2.82
CA LEU A 201 -11.47 -6.18 1.85
C LEU A 201 -12.40 -4.96 1.97
N PHE A 202 -13.70 -5.18 2.19
CA PHE A 202 -14.66 -4.11 2.39
C PHE A 202 -14.22 -3.16 3.53
N TRP A 203 -13.85 -3.71 4.68
CA TRP A 203 -13.42 -2.92 5.84
C TRP A 203 -12.10 -2.22 5.61
N TYR A 204 -11.12 -2.94 5.04
CA TYR A 204 -9.84 -2.36 4.72
C TYR A 204 -9.89 -1.27 3.64
N ALA A 205 -10.85 -1.33 2.70
CA ALA A 205 -10.98 -0.32 1.66
C ALA A 205 -11.16 1.09 2.26
N PHE A 206 -11.85 1.21 3.40
CA PHE A 206 -11.95 2.47 4.15
C PHE A 206 -10.61 2.96 4.72
N GLY A 207 -9.64 2.06 4.91
CA GLY A 207 -8.30 2.37 5.39
C GLY A 207 -7.34 2.87 4.31
N ILE A 208 -7.62 2.65 3.03
CA ILE A 208 -6.76 3.08 1.91
C ILE A 208 -6.38 4.58 2.00
N PRO A 209 -7.32 5.52 2.21
CA PRO A 209 -6.98 6.94 2.36
C PRO A 209 -6.14 7.23 3.61
N ALA A 210 -6.38 6.50 4.72
CA ALA A 210 -5.63 6.67 5.96
C ALA A 210 -4.17 6.25 5.79
N TYR A 211 -3.90 5.06 5.25
CA TYR A 211 -2.53 4.59 5.00
C TYR A 211 -1.77 5.53 4.07
N ALA A 212 -2.45 6.03 3.04
CA ALA A 212 -1.89 6.99 2.11
C ALA A 212 -1.50 8.29 2.80
N ALA A 213 -2.40 8.87 3.60
CA ALA A 213 -2.13 10.07 4.38
C ALA A 213 -0.98 9.86 5.38
N THR A 214 -0.97 8.73 6.11
CA THR A 214 0.10 8.40 7.07
C THR A 214 1.48 8.40 6.41
N LYS A 215 1.64 7.84 5.20
CA LYS A 215 2.93 7.82 4.48
C LYS A 215 3.47 9.23 4.24
N VAL A 216 2.61 10.17 3.86
CA VAL A 216 2.99 11.58 3.66
C VAL A 216 3.26 12.27 5.00
N THR A 217 2.42 12.04 6.02
CA THR A 217 2.62 12.60 7.36
C THR A 217 3.96 12.18 7.97
N VAL A 218 4.31 10.89 7.89
CA VAL A 218 5.59 10.35 8.38
C VAL A 218 6.78 10.98 7.64
N SER A 219 6.67 11.24 6.34
CA SER A 219 7.73 11.93 5.58
C SER A 219 8.05 13.33 6.13
N GLY A 220 7.06 14.00 6.73
CA GLY A 220 7.25 15.28 7.44
C GLY A 220 8.08 15.17 8.73
N PHE A 221 8.00 14.05 9.43
CA PHE A 221 8.87 13.79 10.59
C PHE A 221 10.28 13.40 10.15
N TYR A 222 10.39 12.58 9.10
CA TYR A 222 11.68 12.10 8.62
C TYR A 222 12.54 13.21 8.00
N SER A 223 11.93 14.13 7.25
CA SER A 223 12.61 15.34 6.73
C SER A 223 13.14 16.25 7.85
N ARG A 224 12.56 16.19 9.05
CA ARG A 224 13.03 16.91 10.25
C ARG A 224 13.96 16.07 11.15
N LYS A 225 14.41 14.90 10.69
CA LYS A 225 15.20 13.92 11.47
C LYS A 225 14.51 13.44 12.77
N GLN A 226 13.18 13.55 12.86
CA GLN A 226 12.40 13.14 14.02
C GLN A 226 11.82 11.72 13.85
N MET A 227 12.69 10.72 13.74
CA MET A 227 12.26 9.34 13.46
C MET A 227 11.58 8.64 14.65
N LYS A 228 11.88 9.07 15.88
CA LYS A 228 11.36 8.44 17.11
C LYS A 228 9.85 8.59 17.25
N THR A 229 9.32 9.77 16.96
CA THR A 229 7.89 10.09 17.16
C THR A 229 6.97 9.17 16.34
N PRO A 230 7.16 8.99 15.02
CA PRO A 230 6.38 8.00 14.25
C PRO A 230 6.43 6.58 14.79
N VAL A 231 7.60 6.14 15.29
CA VAL A 231 7.78 4.79 15.80
C VAL A 231 6.98 4.58 17.09
N TYR A 232 7.09 5.48 18.07
CA TYR A 232 6.32 5.38 19.31
C TYR A 232 4.81 5.42 19.07
N VAL A 233 4.34 6.32 18.21
CA VAL A 233 2.91 6.38 17.85
C VAL A 233 2.46 5.09 17.17
N SER A 234 3.30 4.52 16.29
CA SER A 234 2.98 3.25 15.61
C SER A 234 2.90 2.08 16.59
N ILE A 235 3.82 1.98 17.55
CA ILE A 235 3.79 0.95 18.59
C ILE A 235 2.50 1.04 19.42
N VAL A 236 2.11 2.24 19.86
CA VAL A 236 0.84 2.44 20.60
C VAL A 236 -0.36 2.02 19.73
N CYS A 237 -0.37 2.39 18.45
CA CYS A 237 -1.44 2.01 17.53
C CYS A 237 -1.48 0.50 17.25
N ILE A 238 -0.34 -0.21 17.25
CA ILE A 238 -0.29 -1.66 17.12
C ILE A 238 -0.89 -2.33 18.35
N VAL A 239 -0.57 -1.86 19.56
CA VAL A 239 -1.20 -2.39 20.79
C VAL A 239 -2.71 -2.17 20.77
N LEU A 240 -3.16 -0.96 20.41
CA LEU A 240 -4.59 -0.67 20.25
C LEU A 240 -5.24 -1.53 19.17
N ASN A 241 -4.52 -1.80 18.08
CA ASN A 241 -5.01 -2.65 16.99
C ASN A 241 -5.23 -4.06 17.48
N VAL A 242 -4.26 -4.66 18.19
CA VAL A 242 -4.41 -6.01 18.78
C VAL A 242 -5.62 -6.07 19.72
N ILE A 243 -5.78 -5.07 20.60
CA ILE A 243 -6.94 -5.00 21.52
C ILE A 243 -8.26 -4.94 20.74
N LEU A 244 -8.34 -4.08 19.73
CA LEU A 244 -9.53 -3.95 18.89
C LEU A 244 -9.78 -5.20 18.05
N SER A 245 -8.75 -5.83 17.49
CA SER A 245 -8.84 -7.06 16.70
C SER A 245 -9.39 -8.20 17.54
N ILE A 246 -8.89 -8.39 18.78
CA ILE A 246 -9.42 -9.39 19.73
C ILE A 246 -10.86 -9.06 20.15
N SER A 247 -11.20 -7.78 20.31
CA SER A 247 -12.57 -7.38 20.70
C SER A 247 -13.56 -7.57 19.55
N LEU A 248 -13.17 -7.23 18.32
CA LEU A 248 -14.03 -7.25 17.13
C LEU A 248 -14.05 -8.61 16.41
N MET A 249 -13.09 -9.50 16.67
CA MET A 249 -13.12 -10.84 16.06
C MET A 249 -14.36 -11.66 16.49
N TYR A 250 -14.87 -11.44 17.70
CA TYR A 250 -16.08 -12.13 18.18
C TYR A 250 -17.33 -11.76 17.37
N PRO A 251 -17.70 -10.47 17.23
CA PRO A 251 -18.90 -10.08 16.46
C PRO A 251 -18.68 -10.08 14.94
N MET A 252 -17.47 -9.82 14.46
CA MET A 252 -17.23 -9.52 13.04
C MET A 252 -16.19 -10.43 12.38
N ARG A 253 -15.67 -11.44 13.07
CA ARG A 253 -14.67 -12.39 12.54
C ARG A 253 -13.49 -11.64 11.89
N GLN A 254 -13.02 -12.08 10.71
CA GLN A 254 -11.93 -11.43 9.96
C GLN A 254 -12.24 -9.97 9.55
N GLY A 255 -13.52 -9.62 9.36
CA GLY A 255 -13.91 -8.23 9.10
C GLY A 255 -13.64 -7.31 10.29
N GLY A 256 -13.74 -7.83 11.52
CA GLY A 256 -13.42 -7.11 12.74
C GLY A 256 -11.94 -6.75 12.84
N ILE A 257 -11.05 -7.68 12.46
CA ILE A 257 -9.61 -7.43 12.38
C ILE A 257 -9.32 -6.35 11.34
N ALA A 258 -9.90 -6.46 10.14
CA ALA A 258 -9.72 -5.47 9.08
C ALA A 258 -10.23 -4.06 9.47
N LEU A 259 -11.36 -3.98 10.18
CA LEU A 259 -11.87 -2.74 10.74
C LEU A 259 -10.93 -2.18 11.81
N ALA A 260 -10.43 -3.02 12.73
CA ALA A 260 -9.48 -2.61 13.76
C ALA A 260 -8.24 -1.95 13.13
N THR A 261 -7.66 -2.56 12.10
CA THR A 261 -6.48 -2.04 11.40
C THR A 261 -6.78 -0.74 10.64
N THR A 262 -7.99 -0.61 10.11
CA THR A 262 -8.45 0.63 9.48
C THR A 262 -8.60 1.77 10.50
N VAL A 263 -9.25 1.51 11.62
CA VAL A 263 -9.46 2.51 12.69
C VAL A 263 -8.13 2.96 13.27
N THR A 264 -7.22 2.03 13.57
CA THR A 264 -5.90 2.38 14.10
C THR A 264 -5.02 3.11 13.09
N ALA A 265 -5.17 2.86 11.78
CA ALA A 265 -4.50 3.65 10.76
C ALA A 265 -4.95 5.13 10.77
N TYR A 266 -6.25 5.39 10.94
CA TYR A 266 -6.75 6.76 11.12
C TYR A 266 -6.26 7.39 12.43
N LEU A 267 -6.28 6.65 13.54
CA LEU A 267 -5.76 7.13 14.83
C LEU A 267 -4.27 7.48 14.74
N ASN A 268 -3.46 6.62 14.12
CA ASN A 268 -2.04 6.87 13.90
C ASN A 268 -1.83 8.18 13.14
N ASN A 269 -2.48 8.35 11.99
CA ASN A 269 -2.36 9.57 11.20
C ASN A 269 -2.83 10.81 11.98
N PHE A 270 -3.94 10.69 12.72
CA PHE A 270 -4.49 11.79 13.50
C PHE A 270 -3.54 12.24 14.61
N ILE A 271 -2.97 11.31 15.38
CA ILE A 271 -1.99 11.59 16.43
C ILE A 271 -0.75 12.27 15.83
N LEU A 272 -0.25 11.76 14.70
CA LEU A 272 0.90 12.37 14.02
C LEU A 272 0.61 13.78 13.52
N LEU A 273 -0.55 14.01 12.91
CA LEU A 273 -0.97 15.35 12.47
C LEU A 273 -1.16 16.31 13.66
N TYR A 274 -1.67 15.81 14.79
CA TYR A 274 -1.80 16.59 16.01
C TYR A 274 -0.43 17.03 16.56
N ILE A 275 0.52 16.10 16.67
CA ILE A 275 1.89 16.42 17.12
C ILE A 275 2.54 17.41 16.15
N LEU A 276 2.39 17.19 14.85
CA LEU A 276 2.94 18.07 13.83
C LEU A 276 2.30 19.49 13.88
N ARG A 277 1.01 19.59 14.24
CA ARG A 277 0.31 20.87 14.44
C ARG A 277 0.85 21.62 15.65
N ARG A 278 1.11 20.90 16.73
CA ARG A 278 1.72 21.47 17.94
C ARG A 278 3.12 22.02 17.62
N ASP A 279 3.90 21.28 16.84
CA ASP A 279 5.28 21.64 16.51
C ASP A 279 5.43 22.78 15.48
N LEU A 280 4.56 22.81 14.46
CA LEU A 280 4.71 23.68 13.28
C LEU A 280 3.61 24.74 13.15
N GLY A 281 2.60 24.72 14.01
CA GLY A 281 1.52 25.69 14.03
C GLY A 281 0.34 25.36 13.11
N ARG A 282 -0.35 26.39 12.62
CA ARG A 282 -1.63 26.26 11.90
C ARG A 282 -1.50 25.47 10.61
N MET A 283 -2.39 24.50 10.43
CA MET A 283 -2.46 23.60 9.27
C MET A 283 -3.73 23.84 8.45
N PRO A 284 -3.68 23.65 7.12
CA PRO A 284 -4.86 23.76 6.25
C PRO A 284 -5.77 22.52 6.31
N LEU A 285 -6.07 22.01 7.52
CA LEU A 285 -6.89 20.81 7.74
C LEU A 285 -8.29 20.94 7.12
N ARG A 286 -8.91 22.12 7.21
CA ARG A 286 -10.26 22.38 6.65
C ARG A 286 -10.29 22.18 5.13
N SER A 287 -9.23 22.60 4.43
CA SER A 287 -9.12 22.44 2.97
C SER A 287 -8.98 20.96 2.59
N THR A 288 -8.15 20.22 3.32
CA THR A 288 -8.00 18.77 3.11
C THR A 288 -9.27 18.00 3.42
N ALA A 289 -9.96 18.32 4.53
CA ALA A 289 -11.23 17.66 4.87
C ALA A 289 -12.30 17.95 3.82
N HIS A 290 -12.40 19.18 3.32
CA HIS A 290 -13.31 19.53 2.23
C HIS A 290 -12.98 18.76 0.94
N LEU A 291 -11.69 18.62 0.58
CA LEU A 291 -11.28 17.79 -0.55
C LEU A 291 -11.70 16.33 -0.34
N PHE A 292 -11.46 15.79 0.86
CA PHE A 292 -11.79 14.41 1.19
C PHE A 292 -13.27 14.13 0.97
N VAL A 293 -14.15 14.93 1.59
CA VAL A 293 -15.60 14.77 1.49
C VAL A 293 -16.08 14.90 0.04
N ARG A 294 -15.59 15.92 -0.67
CA ARG A 294 -16.01 16.17 -2.06
C ARG A 294 -15.56 15.06 -3.01
N THR A 295 -14.32 14.60 -2.87
CA THR A 295 -13.79 13.50 -3.68
C THR A 295 -14.53 12.21 -3.35
N ALA A 296 -14.80 11.94 -2.08
CA ALA A 296 -15.57 10.77 -1.67
C ALA A 296 -16.99 10.79 -2.26
N ALA A 297 -17.68 11.92 -2.19
CA ALA A 297 -19.03 12.07 -2.77
C ALA A 297 -19.02 11.81 -4.28
N VAL A 298 -18.09 12.42 -5.02
CA VAL A 298 -17.95 12.21 -6.48
C VAL A 298 -17.61 10.75 -6.81
N SER A 299 -16.70 10.14 -6.05
CA SER A 299 -16.33 8.73 -6.23
C SER A 299 -17.50 7.78 -5.95
N VAL A 300 -18.35 8.07 -4.97
CA VAL A 300 -19.54 7.27 -4.66
C VAL A 300 -20.55 7.36 -5.80
N ILE A 301 -20.79 8.56 -6.35
CA ILE A 301 -21.66 8.74 -7.52
C ILE A 301 -21.11 7.95 -8.73
N ALA A 302 -19.81 8.04 -8.98
CA ALA A 302 -19.15 7.25 -10.03
C ALA A 302 -19.25 5.73 -9.77
N GLY A 303 -19.14 5.32 -8.51
CA GLY A 303 -19.32 3.93 -8.06
C GLY A 303 -20.70 3.39 -8.39
N PHE A 304 -21.75 4.12 -8.03
CA PHE A 304 -23.13 3.73 -8.38
C PHE A 304 -23.36 3.70 -9.89
N ALA A 305 -22.88 4.71 -10.64
CA ALA A 305 -23.01 4.73 -12.10
C ALA A 305 -22.34 3.51 -12.75
N ALA A 306 -21.12 3.17 -12.30
CA ALA A 306 -20.41 1.99 -12.76
C ALA A 306 -21.10 0.69 -12.36
N TRP A 307 -21.69 0.62 -11.17
CA TRP A 307 -22.41 -0.55 -10.68
C TRP A 307 -23.70 -0.81 -11.47
N PHE A 308 -24.47 0.24 -11.79
CA PHE A 308 -25.62 0.14 -12.69
C PHE A 308 -25.21 -0.31 -14.09
N ALA A 309 -24.11 0.27 -14.63
CA ALA A 309 -23.56 -0.16 -15.91
C ALA A 309 -23.14 -1.64 -15.87
N TYR A 310 -22.45 -2.09 -14.81
CA TYR A 310 -22.05 -3.47 -14.63
C TYR A 310 -23.25 -4.43 -14.65
N ARG A 311 -24.32 -4.11 -13.89
CA ARG A 311 -25.54 -4.92 -13.87
C ARG A 311 -26.21 -5.01 -15.24
N GLY A 312 -26.29 -3.89 -15.98
CA GLY A 312 -26.84 -3.88 -17.33
C GLY A 312 -25.98 -4.68 -18.33
N LEU A 313 -24.66 -4.59 -18.21
CA LEU A 313 -23.70 -5.28 -19.08
C LEU A 313 -23.66 -6.79 -18.83
N CYS A 314 -23.84 -7.25 -17.58
CA CYS A 314 -23.93 -8.68 -17.28
C CYS A 314 -25.16 -9.34 -17.88
N GLY A 315 -26.21 -8.58 -18.22
CA GLY A 315 -27.40 -9.11 -18.93
C GLY A 315 -27.21 -9.29 -20.44
N ILE A 316 -26.04 -8.96 -20.99
CA ILE A 316 -25.76 -9.08 -22.43
C ILE A 316 -25.10 -10.43 -22.70
N ALA A 317 -25.76 -11.28 -23.50
CA ALA A 317 -25.31 -12.64 -23.83
C ALA A 317 -23.86 -12.70 -24.39
N LEU A 318 -23.41 -11.67 -25.11
CA LEU A 318 -22.05 -11.61 -25.67
C LEU A 318 -20.96 -11.44 -24.57
N LEU A 319 -21.28 -10.77 -23.46
CA LEU A 319 -20.37 -10.53 -22.34
C LEU A 319 -20.42 -11.66 -21.30
N GLU A 320 -21.47 -12.47 -21.32
CA GLU A 320 -21.64 -13.66 -20.50
C GLU A 320 -20.68 -14.79 -20.91
N GLN A 321 -20.33 -14.85 -22.20
CA GLN A 321 -19.36 -15.81 -22.73
C GLN A 321 -17.93 -15.60 -22.21
N ILE A 322 -17.61 -14.41 -21.68
CA ILE A 322 -16.30 -14.14 -21.10
C ILE A 322 -16.27 -14.70 -19.67
N PRO A 323 -15.37 -15.64 -19.34
CA PRO A 323 -15.32 -16.25 -18.03
C PRO A 323 -15.20 -15.19 -16.92
N LYS A 324 -15.94 -15.40 -15.83
CA LYS A 324 -15.99 -14.51 -14.64
C LYS A 324 -16.49 -13.08 -14.93
N HIS A 325 -17.26 -12.89 -16.01
CA HIS A 325 -17.78 -11.57 -16.41
C HIS A 325 -16.70 -10.49 -16.56
N GLY A 326 -15.48 -10.89 -16.96
CA GLY A 326 -14.33 -9.98 -17.03
C GLY A 326 -14.54 -8.79 -17.97
N GLY A 327 -15.25 -9.00 -19.09
CA GLY A 327 -15.58 -7.93 -20.04
C GLY A 327 -16.53 -6.88 -19.46
N ALA A 328 -17.59 -7.33 -18.77
CA ALA A 328 -18.52 -6.43 -18.09
C ALA A 328 -17.82 -5.64 -16.98
N TRP A 329 -16.93 -6.28 -16.21
CA TRP A 329 -16.13 -5.61 -15.18
C TRP A 329 -15.18 -4.56 -15.77
N PHE A 330 -14.51 -4.85 -16.88
CA PHE A 330 -13.62 -3.91 -17.54
C PHE A 330 -14.36 -2.65 -18.02
N LEU A 331 -15.50 -2.84 -18.70
CA LEU A 331 -16.34 -1.74 -19.16
C LEU A 331 -16.89 -0.91 -18.00
N ALA A 332 -17.37 -1.55 -16.93
CA ALA A 332 -17.80 -0.86 -15.72
C ALA A 332 -16.66 -0.04 -15.07
N SER A 333 -15.43 -0.54 -15.13
CA SER A 333 -14.25 0.17 -14.64
C SER A 333 -13.93 1.41 -15.49
N CYS A 334 -14.11 1.32 -16.81
CA CYS A 334 -14.03 2.48 -17.70
C CYS A 334 -15.11 3.52 -17.39
N VAL A 335 -16.35 3.08 -17.12
CA VAL A 335 -17.45 3.96 -16.69
C VAL A 335 -17.10 4.66 -15.38
N PHE A 336 -16.59 3.92 -14.39
CA PHE A 336 -16.15 4.50 -13.11
C PHE A 336 -15.12 5.62 -13.33
N GLY A 337 -14.06 5.32 -14.09
CA GLY A 337 -13.00 6.29 -14.38
C GLY A 337 -13.50 7.51 -15.16
N GLY A 338 -14.35 7.30 -16.16
CA GLY A 338 -14.93 8.35 -16.99
C GLY A 338 -15.86 9.28 -16.21
N VAL A 339 -16.80 8.72 -15.44
CA VAL A 339 -17.73 9.49 -14.60
C VAL A 339 -16.99 10.23 -13.50
N PHE A 340 -16.04 9.57 -12.83
CA PHE A 340 -15.22 10.22 -11.81
C PHE A 340 -14.44 11.41 -12.40
N ALA A 341 -13.78 11.23 -13.54
CA ALA A 341 -13.04 12.30 -14.19
C ALA A 341 -13.97 13.46 -14.57
N LEU A 342 -15.09 13.17 -15.25
CA LEU A 342 -16.06 14.18 -15.68
C LEU A 342 -16.60 15.00 -14.50
N LEU A 343 -17.03 14.34 -13.42
CA LEU A 343 -17.53 15.01 -12.23
C LEU A 343 -16.41 15.77 -11.51
N ALA A 344 -15.20 15.22 -11.41
CA ALA A 344 -14.06 15.92 -10.80
C ALA A 344 -13.72 17.23 -11.55
N PHE A 345 -13.85 17.24 -12.87
CA PHE A 345 -13.73 18.45 -13.69
C PHE A 345 -14.90 19.41 -13.52
N LEU A 346 -16.14 18.91 -13.56
CA LEU A 346 -17.35 19.72 -13.43
C LEU A 346 -17.40 20.45 -12.09
N PHE A 347 -17.07 19.73 -11.02
CA PHE A 347 -16.93 20.29 -9.69
C PHE A 347 -15.65 21.13 -9.51
N ARG A 348 -14.76 21.24 -10.52
CA ARG A 348 -13.52 22.01 -10.44
C ARG A 348 -12.68 21.65 -9.21
N ILE A 349 -12.48 20.35 -8.99
CA ILE A 349 -11.55 19.89 -7.96
C ILE A 349 -10.15 20.34 -8.39
N ARG A 350 -9.51 21.21 -7.60
CA ARG A 350 -8.24 21.87 -7.97
C ARG A 350 -7.16 20.86 -8.35
N GLU A 351 -7.14 19.74 -7.66
CA GLU A 351 -6.21 18.63 -7.85
C GLU A 351 -6.41 17.95 -9.22
N ALA A 352 -7.64 17.84 -9.72
CA ALA A 352 -7.92 17.30 -11.06
C ALA A 352 -7.29 18.17 -12.15
N THR A 353 -7.44 19.48 -12.04
CA THR A 353 -6.86 20.44 -12.99
C THR A 353 -5.33 20.43 -12.95
N ALA A 354 -4.74 20.26 -11.75
CA ALA A 354 -3.29 20.17 -11.57
C ALA A 354 -2.67 18.93 -12.24
N VAL A 355 -3.33 17.76 -12.14
CA VAL A 355 -2.89 16.53 -12.83
C VAL A 355 -2.89 16.75 -14.35
N VAL A 356 -3.94 17.37 -14.88
CA VAL A 356 -4.10 17.58 -16.32
C VAL A 356 -3.09 18.56 -16.87
N HIS A 357 -2.81 19.66 -16.16
CA HIS A 357 -1.74 20.58 -16.55
C HIS A 357 -0.37 19.91 -16.55
N THR A 358 -0.11 19.02 -15.59
CA THR A 358 1.16 18.28 -15.50
C THR A 358 1.31 17.30 -16.67
N LEU A 359 0.23 16.58 -17.02
CA LEU A 359 0.19 15.69 -18.19
C LEU A 359 0.39 16.47 -19.50
N LYS A 360 -0.37 17.56 -19.71
CA LYS A 360 -0.22 18.42 -20.89
C LYS A 360 1.20 18.95 -21.03
N ARG A 361 1.83 19.41 -19.94
CA ARG A 361 3.20 19.94 -19.95
C ARG A 361 4.26 18.87 -20.26
N LYS A 362 4.03 17.60 -19.90
CA LYS A 362 4.92 16.48 -20.27
C LYS A 362 4.77 16.06 -21.73
N PHE A 363 3.54 16.02 -22.25
CA PHE A 363 3.28 15.65 -23.63
C PHE A 363 3.70 16.75 -24.62
N LEU A 364 3.44 18.02 -24.32
CA LEU A 364 3.86 19.16 -25.15
C LEU A 364 5.37 19.47 -25.11
N LYS A 365 6.12 18.87 -24.18
CA LYS A 365 7.60 18.94 -24.18
C LYS A 365 8.26 17.78 -24.95
N ARG A 366 7.45 16.84 -25.46
CA ARG A 366 7.90 15.70 -26.27
C ARG A 366 7.47 15.79 -27.75
N SER A 367 6.69 16.81 -28.13
CA SER A 367 6.50 17.27 -29.51
C SER A 367 7.34 18.51 -29.74
#